data_AF-A0A317H918-F1
#
_entry.id   AF-A0A317H918-F1
#
_cell.length_a   1.000
_cell.length_b   1.000
_cell.length_c   1.000
_cell.angle_alpha   90.00
_cell.angle_beta   90.00
_cell.angle_gamma   90.00
#
_symmetry.space_group_name_H-M   'P 1'
#
loop_
_entity.id
_entity.type
_entity.pdbx_description
1 polymer ?
#
loop_
_entity_poly.entity_id
_entity_poly.type
_entity_poly.pdbx_seq_one_letter_code
_entity_poly.pdbx_strand_id
1 'polypeptide(L)'
;MAQPDRGGDQLGGHDSNRGTAGLFDSVRTLLSTLVGIAHTRLELLSAELQEELSRAAFLILWSAVALFFAFLGIAFLGVVVIIAFWDDHRLLAAGLLTALFVALAIIFGIAASRQIGAKPRPFDASLRELTKDRDELAPKR
;
A
#
# COMPACT_ATOMS: atom_id res chain seq x y z
N MET A 1 -43.52 78.07 17.30
CA MET A 1 -43.60 77.42 15.97
C MET A 1 -42.33 76.60 15.81
N ALA A 2 -42.29 75.38 16.34
CA ALA A 2 -42.75 74.10 15.76
C ALA A 2 -41.57 73.31 15.13
N GLN A 3 -41.25 72.16 15.76
CA GLN A 3 -40.32 71.05 15.41
C GLN A 3 -40.66 70.44 14.01
N PRO A 4 -39.85 69.59 13.30
CA PRO A 4 -39.14 68.37 13.78
C PRO A 4 -37.70 68.16 13.24
N ASP A 5 -36.82 67.45 13.95
CA ASP A 5 -36.60 65.98 13.90
C ASP A 5 -36.42 65.42 12.47
N ARG A 6 -35.20 64.95 12.18
CA ARG A 6 -34.90 63.94 11.16
C ARG A 6 -33.74 63.07 11.65
N GLY A 7 -34.10 62.02 12.39
CA GLY A 7 -33.45 60.73 12.24
C GLY A 7 -33.69 60.15 10.84
N GLY A 8 -32.77 59.28 10.41
CA GLY A 8 -32.66 58.72 9.05
C GLY A 8 -31.59 59.50 8.29
N ASP A 9 -30.41 58.97 7.99
CA ASP A 9 -30.23 57.80 7.12
C ASP A 9 -28.88 57.08 7.38
N GLN A 10 -28.77 56.29 8.44
CA GLN A 10 -27.71 55.26 8.55
C GLN A 10 -28.20 53.89 8.08
N LEU A 11 -29.00 53.87 7.00
CA LEU A 11 -29.44 52.65 6.32
C LEU A 11 -28.79 52.62 4.94
N GLY A 12 -27.67 51.92 4.79
CA GLY A 12 -26.94 51.99 3.53
C GLY A 12 -25.81 50.99 3.32
N GLY A 13 -26.05 49.71 3.62
CA GLY A 13 -25.49 48.55 2.92
C GLY A 13 -23.97 48.47 2.72
N HIS A 14 -23.28 47.68 3.56
CA HIS A 14 -21.96 47.17 3.18
C HIS A 14 -21.60 45.74 3.63
N ASP A 15 -22.54 44.94 4.14
CA ASP A 15 -22.16 43.73 4.88
C ASP A 15 -22.36 42.39 4.15
N SER A 16 -22.71 42.38 2.87
CA SER A 16 -22.90 41.12 2.11
C SER A 16 -21.64 40.55 1.44
N ASN A 17 -20.53 41.30 1.35
CA ASN A 17 -19.29 40.81 0.70
C ASN A 17 -18.23 40.28 1.68
N ARG A 18 -18.37 40.53 3.00
CA ARG A 18 -17.44 40.02 4.02
C ARG A 18 -17.63 38.53 4.32
N GLY A 19 -18.87 38.04 4.24
CA GLY A 19 -19.20 36.64 4.51
C GLY A 19 -18.56 35.69 3.50
N THR A 20 -18.68 35.98 2.20
CA THR A 20 -18.14 35.14 1.12
C THR A 20 -16.61 35.14 1.09
N ALA A 21 -15.99 36.31 1.37
CA ALA A 21 -14.54 36.42 1.49
C ALA A 21 -13.99 35.66 2.71
N GLY A 22 -14.66 35.73 3.86
CA GLY A 22 -14.25 35.02 5.09
C GLY A 22 -14.41 33.49 5.03
N LEU A 23 -15.43 33.01 4.31
CA LEU A 23 -15.61 31.58 4.02
C LEU A 23 -14.48 31.05 3.12
N PHE A 24 -14.12 31.80 2.09
CA PHE A 24 -13.04 31.42 1.18
C PHE A 24 -11.67 31.41 1.87
N ASP A 25 -11.41 32.38 2.76
CA ASP A 25 -10.21 32.39 3.58
C ASP A 25 -10.16 31.21 4.56
N SER A 26 -11.30 30.85 5.15
CA SER A 26 -11.40 29.68 6.04
C SER A 26 -11.08 28.37 5.31
N VAL A 27 -11.61 28.18 4.09
CA VAL A 27 -11.29 27.01 3.25
C VAL A 27 -9.81 26.99 2.88
N ARG A 28 -9.23 28.16 2.58
CA ARG A 28 -7.79 28.29 2.29
C ARG A 28 -6.92 27.93 3.49
N THR A 29 -7.30 28.36 4.69
CA THR A 29 -6.61 28.01 5.93
C THR A 29 -6.73 26.52 6.26
N LEU A 30 -7.90 25.91 6.02
CA LEU A 30 -8.09 24.48 6.20
C LEU A 30 -7.23 23.68 5.22
N LEU A 31 -7.19 24.07 3.94
CA LEU A 31 -6.32 23.45 2.94
C LEU A 31 -4.83 23.59 3.29
N SER A 32 -4.38 24.76 3.75
CA SER A 32 -2.98 24.92 4.17
C SER A 32 -2.63 24.06 5.38
N THR A 33 -3.57 23.90 6.31
CA THR A 33 -3.39 23.06 7.49
C THR A 33 -3.38 21.58 7.10
N LEU A 34 -4.26 21.16 6.20
CA LEU A 34 -4.33 19.79 5.70
C LEU A 34 -3.07 19.42 4.89
N VAL A 35 -2.59 20.34 4.04
CA VAL A 35 -1.32 20.17 3.31
C VAL A 35 -0.14 20.10 4.29
N GLY A 36 -0.13 20.92 5.34
CA GLY A 36 0.89 20.84 6.39
C GLY A 36 0.90 19.49 7.11
N ILE A 37 -0.28 18.99 7.51
CA ILE A 37 -0.44 17.68 8.17
C ILE A 37 -0.05 16.54 7.23
N ALA A 38 -0.47 16.61 5.95
CA ALA A 38 -0.10 15.64 4.94
C ALA A 38 1.42 15.63 4.72
N HIS A 39 2.08 16.79 4.72
CA HIS A 39 3.53 16.88 4.56
C HIS A 39 4.27 16.14 5.69
N THR A 40 3.89 16.40 6.95
CA THR A 40 4.51 15.74 8.12
C THR A 40 4.24 14.23 8.15
N ARG A 41 3.03 13.78 7.77
CA ARG A 41 2.72 12.35 7.69
C ARG A 41 3.38 11.67 6.50
N LEU A 42 3.51 12.34 5.36
CA LEU A 42 4.24 11.82 4.20
C LEU A 42 5.74 11.73 4.46
N GLU A 43 6.30 12.64 5.24
CA GLU A 43 7.70 12.60 5.64
C GLU A 43 7.97 11.40 6.55
N LEU A 44 7.12 11.17 7.57
CA LEU A 44 7.16 9.98 8.43
C LEU A 44 6.88 8.68 7.65
N LEU A 45 5.85 8.65 6.80
CA LEU A 45 5.55 7.51 5.93
C LEU A 45 6.70 7.22 4.97
N SER A 46 7.33 8.24 4.39
CA SER A 46 8.44 8.04 3.46
C SER A 46 9.66 7.46 4.16
N ALA A 47 9.93 7.90 5.39
CA ALA A 47 11.00 7.38 6.22
C ALA A 47 10.73 5.93 6.65
N GLU A 48 9.52 5.65 7.14
CA GLU A 48 9.10 4.30 7.55
C GLU A 48 9.04 3.33 6.34
N LEU A 49 8.56 3.79 5.17
CA LEU A 49 8.53 2.99 3.94
C LEU A 49 9.92 2.62 3.45
N GLN A 50 10.90 3.53 3.55
CA GLN A 50 12.28 3.21 3.17
C GLN A 50 12.88 2.14 4.08
N GLU A 51 12.56 2.18 5.37
CA GLU A 51 13.05 1.22 6.35
C GLU A 51 12.36 -0.16 6.19
N GLU A 52 11.04 -0.19 5.98
CA GLU A 52 10.31 -1.43 5.75
C GLU A 52 10.58 -2.05 4.37
N LEU A 53 10.69 -1.26 3.30
CA LEU A 53 11.02 -1.78 1.97
C LEU A 53 12.44 -2.30 1.92
N SER A 54 13.42 -1.64 2.55
CA SER A 54 14.80 -2.12 2.56
C SER A 54 14.92 -3.45 3.32
N ARG A 55 14.27 -3.56 4.49
CA ARG A 55 14.21 -4.81 5.27
C ARG A 55 13.44 -5.90 4.52
N ALA A 56 12.29 -5.59 3.94
CA ALA A 56 11.50 -6.55 3.18
C ALA A 56 12.22 -6.99 1.89
N ALA A 57 12.86 -6.08 1.17
CA ALA A 57 13.64 -6.38 -0.03
C ALA A 57 14.83 -7.28 0.30
N PHE A 58 15.54 -6.99 1.40
CA PHE A 58 16.61 -7.86 1.88
C PHE A 58 16.10 -9.27 2.21
N LEU A 59 14.99 -9.38 2.96
CA LEU A 59 14.40 -10.67 3.30
C LEU A 59 13.91 -11.44 2.06
N ILE A 60 13.26 -10.76 1.11
CA ILE A 60 12.81 -11.35 -0.16
C ILE A 60 14.01 -11.81 -1.00
N LEU A 61 15.06 -11.02 -1.08
CA LEU A 61 16.27 -11.37 -1.82
C LEU A 61 16.95 -12.60 -1.21
N TRP A 62 17.16 -12.63 0.09
CA TRP A 62 17.74 -13.79 0.78
C TRP A 62 16.85 -15.02 0.70
N SER A 63 15.54 -14.86 0.79
CA SER A 63 14.58 -15.94 0.59
C SER A 63 14.66 -16.49 -0.83
N ALA A 64 14.73 -15.63 -1.85
CA ALA A 64 14.87 -16.04 -3.24
C ALA A 64 16.20 -16.79 -3.49
N VAL A 65 17.31 -16.28 -2.94
CA VAL A 65 18.62 -16.96 -3.01
C VAL A 65 18.56 -18.34 -2.33
N ALA A 66 18.00 -18.43 -1.13
CA ALA A 66 17.86 -19.70 -0.41
C ALA A 66 16.98 -20.70 -1.19
N LEU A 67 15.84 -20.25 -1.74
CA LEU A 67 14.97 -21.07 -2.58
C LEU A 67 15.67 -21.55 -3.85
N PHE A 68 16.47 -20.69 -4.48
CA PHE A 68 17.25 -21.05 -5.66
C PHE A 68 18.27 -22.15 -5.35
N PHE A 69 19.06 -21.98 -4.28
CA PHE A 69 20.03 -22.99 -3.85
C PHE A 69 19.35 -24.30 -3.43
N ALA A 70 18.20 -24.23 -2.74
CA ALA A 70 17.42 -25.41 -2.40
C ALA A 70 16.93 -26.15 -3.66
N PHE A 71 16.34 -25.43 -4.62
CA PHE A 71 15.91 -25.99 -5.90
C PHE A 71 17.06 -26.68 -6.65
N LEU A 72 18.23 -26.01 -6.71
CA LEU A 72 19.42 -26.56 -7.34
C LEU A 72 19.91 -27.82 -6.63
N GLY A 73 19.92 -27.84 -5.30
CA GLY A 73 20.29 -29.02 -4.50
C GLY A 73 19.36 -30.21 -4.74
N ILE A 74 18.04 -29.98 -4.81
CA ILE A 74 17.07 -31.02 -5.12
C ILE A 74 17.26 -31.52 -6.57
N ALA A 75 17.57 -30.64 -7.52
CA ALA A 75 17.85 -31.03 -8.91
C ALA A 75 19.09 -31.95 -9.00
N PHE A 76 20.18 -31.58 -8.33
CA PHE A 76 21.37 -32.42 -8.25
C PHE A 76 21.09 -33.75 -7.54
N LEU A 77 20.33 -33.74 -6.44
CA LEU A 77 19.91 -34.96 -5.75
C LEU A 77 19.14 -35.89 -6.71
N GLY A 78 18.32 -35.31 -7.58
CA GLY A 78 17.63 -36.05 -8.61
C GLY A 78 18.55 -36.72 -9.63
N VAL A 79 19.57 -36.01 -10.09
CA VAL A 79 20.61 -36.58 -10.97
C VAL A 79 21.34 -37.72 -10.25
N VAL A 80 21.71 -37.55 -8.98
CA VAL A 80 22.34 -38.61 -8.17
C VAL A 80 21.45 -39.84 -8.06
N VAL A 81 20.15 -39.67 -7.81
CA VAL A 81 19.18 -40.78 -7.74
C VAL A 81 19.08 -41.51 -9.08
N ILE A 82 19.01 -40.76 -10.19
CA ILE A 82 18.94 -41.35 -11.54
C ILE A 82 20.21 -42.15 -11.84
N ILE A 83 21.39 -41.63 -11.54
CA ILE A 83 22.67 -42.32 -11.75
C ILE A 83 22.78 -43.56 -10.85
N ALA A 84 22.40 -43.44 -9.57
CA ALA A 84 22.53 -44.54 -8.60
C ALA A 84 21.61 -45.73 -8.92
N PHE A 85 20.44 -45.50 -9.52
CA PHE A 85 19.46 -46.54 -9.83
C PHE A 85 19.36 -46.88 -11.33
N TRP A 86 20.33 -46.43 -12.13
CA TRP A 86 20.29 -46.53 -13.59
C TRP A 86 20.25 -47.97 -14.11
N ASP A 87 20.84 -48.95 -13.42
CA ASP A 87 20.98 -50.30 -13.98
C ASP A 87 19.77 -51.21 -13.80
N ASP A 88 18.99 -51.08 -12.72
CA ASP A 88 18.00 -52.10 -12.35
C ASP A 88 16.55 -51.55 -12.28
N HIS A 89 16.36 -50.28 -11.89
CA HIS A 89 15.03 -49.73 -11.57
C HIS A 89 14.82 -48.27 -12.01
N ARG A 90 15.21 -47.95 -13.25
CA ARG A 90 15.15 -46.58 -13.83
C ARG A 90 13.79 -45.89 -13.67
N LEU A 91 12.69 -46.62 -13.89
CA LEU A 91 11.33 -46.05 -13.77
C LEU A 91 10.93 -45.74 -12.33
N LEU A 92 11.29 -46.60 -11.37
CA LEU A 92 10.97 -46.35 -9.96
C LEU A 92 11.77 -45.17 -9.41
N ALA A 93 13.05 -45.08 -9.75
CA ALA A 93 13.89 -43.95 -9.34
C ALA A 93 13.39 -42.61 -9.91
N ALA A 94 13.05 -42.59 -11.21
CA ALA A 94 12.46 -41.41 -11.84
C ALA A 94 11.09 -41.05 -11.25
N GLY A 95 10.25 -42.06 -10.96
CA GLY A 95 8.92 -41.87 -10.37
C GLY A 95 8.97 -41.34 -8.94
N LEU A 96 9.83 -41.91 -8.09
CA LEU A 96 9.97 -41.49 -6.69
C LEU A 96 10.55 -40.07 -6.59
N LEU A 97 11.49 -39.75 -7.48
CA LEU A 97 12.04 -38.41 -7.58
C LEU A 97 10.99 -37.40 -8.05
N THR A 98 10.21 -37.75 -9.08
CA THR A 98 9.13 -36.90 -9.57
C THR A 98 8.08 -36.67 -8.49
N ALA A 99 7.69 -37.71 -7.76
CA ALA A 99 6.76 -37.62 -6.64
C ALA A 99 7.31 -36.70 -5.53
N LEU A 100 8.60 -36.83 -5.19
CA LEU A 100 9.25 -35.96 -4.21
C LEU A 100 9.22 -34.49 -4.66
N PHE A 101 9.59 -34.21 -5.91
CA PHE A 101 9.57 -32.87 -6.49
C PHE A 101 8.17 -32.26 -6.50
N VAL A 102 7.16 -33.03 -6.89
CA VAL A 102 5.76 -32.59 -6.89
C VAL A 102 5.28 -32.31 -5.47
N ALA A 103 5.60 -33.17 -4.50
CA ALA A 103 5.25 -32.96 -3.10
C ALA A 103 5.89 -31.68 -2.54
N LEU A 104 7.19 -31.46 -2.82
CA LEU A 104 7.88 -30.24 -2.42
C LEU A 104 7.25 -29.01 -3.09
N ALA A 105 6.96 -29.07 -4.39
CA ALA A 105 6.31 -27.98 -5.11
C ALA A 105 4.94 -27.62 -4.51
N ILE A 106 4.15 -28.62 -4.10
CA ILE A 106 2.87 -28.41 -3.41
C ILE A 106 3.08 -27.75 -2.04
N ILE A 107 4.01 -28.26 -1.22
CA ILE A 107 4.29 -27.71 0.11
C ILE A 107 4.76 -26.26 0.03
N PHE A 108 5.74 -25.98 -0.83
CA PHE A 108 6.25 -24.62 -1.05
C PHE A 108 5.18 -23.71 -1.68
N GLY A 109 4.38 -24.22 -2.61
CA GLY A 109 3.26 -23.49 -3.21
C GLY A 109 2.20 -23.07 -2.19
N ILE A 110 1.83 -23.97 -1.27
CA ILE A 110 0.91 -23.67 -0.16
C ILE A 110 1.55 -22.67 0.81
N ALA A 111 2.81 -22.87 1.19
CA ALA A 111 3.53 -21.97 2.10
C ALA A 111 3.68 -20.55 1.52
N ALA A 112 3.98 -20.43 0.23
CA ALA A 112 4.07 -19.16 -0.49
C ALA A 112 2.68 -18.49 -0.59
N SER A 113 1.64 -19.25 -0.93
CA SER A 113 0.27 -18.73 -1.01
C SER A 113 -0.24 -18.21 0.34
N ARG A 114 0.12 -18.88 1.44
CA ARG A 114 -0.18 -18.44 2.80
C ARG A 114 0.53 -17.14 3.17
N GLN A 115 1.80 -16.98 2.79
CA GLN A 115 2.55 -15.76 3.04
C GLN A 115 2.03 -14.57 2.22
N ILE A 116 1.60 -14.79 0.98
CA ILE A 116 0.99 -13.76 0.14
C ILE A 116 -0.37 -13.34 0.69
N GLY A 117 -1.18 -14.27 1.20
CA GLY A 117 -2.47 -13.97 1.83
C GLY A 117 -2.38 -13.35 3.23
N ALA A 118 -1.26 -13.55 3.93
CA ALA A 118 -1.05 -13.04 5.30
C ALA A 118 -0.42 -11.64 5.36
N LYS A 119 -0.03 -11.03 4.24
CA LYS A 119 0.52 -9.68 4.22
C LYS A 119 -0.60 -8.67 3.87
N PRO A 120 -1.12 -7.88 4.82
CA PRO A 120 -2.07 -6.83 4.52
C PRO A 120 -1.37 -5.87 3.57
N ARG A 121 -1.99 -5.58 2.43
CA ARG A 121 -1.53 -4.54 1.50
C ARG A 121 -1.59 -3.20 2.26
N PRO A 122 -0.46 -2.61 2.68
CA PRO A 122 -0.48 -1.42 3.54
C PRO A 122 -0.96 -0.17 2.77
N PHE A 123 -1.10 -0.27 1.45
CA PHE A 123 -1.46 0.83 0.56
C PHE A 123 -2.93 0.88 0.15
N ASP A 124 -3.67 -0.23 0.18
CA ASP A 124 -5.05 -0.26 -0.34
C ASP A 124 -6.05 0.38 0.63
N ALA A 125 -5.83 0.27 1.94
CA ALA A 125 -6.67 0.93 2.94
C ALA A 125 -6.50 2.46 2.87
N SER A 126 -5.25 2.95 2.87
CA SER A 126 -4.95 4.38 2.82
C SER A 126 -5.27 5.02 1.46
N LEU A 127 -5.11 4.32 0.32
CA LEU A 127 -5.55 4.86 -0.99
C LEU A 127 -7.07 4.94 -1.12
N ARG A 128 -7.81 4.00 -0.49
CA ARG A 128 -9.28 4.05 -0.47
C ARG A 128 -9.78 5.19 0.39
N GLU A 129 -9.15 5.46 1.52
CA GLU A 129 -9.45 6.64 2.34
C GLU A 129 -9.10 7.95 1.59
N LEU A 130 -7.97 7.99 0.87
CA LEU A 130 -7.61 9.14 0.02
C LEU A 130 -8.58 9.38 -1.14
N THR A 131 -9.15 8.31 -1.71
CA THR A 131 -10.13 8.42 -2.81
C THR A 131 -11.47 8.92 -2.28
N LYS A 132 -11.85 8.48 -1.07
CA LYS A 132 -13.10 8.86 -0.42
C LYS A 132 -13.12 10.34 -0.02
N ASP A 133 -12.01 10.86 0.51
CA ASP A 133 -11.84 12.30 0.75
C ASP A 133 -11.89 13.11 -0.55
N ARG A 134 -11.43 12.54 -1.66
CA ARG A 134 -11.46 13.20 -2.98
C ARG A 134 -12.86 13.32 -3.56
N ASP A 135 -13.70 12.31 -3.35
CA ASP A 135 -15.09 12.31 -3.79
C ASP A 135 -15.96 13.24 -2.94
N GLU A 136 -15.66 13.41 -1.65
CA GLU A 136 -16.34 14.39 -0.80
C GLU A 136 -15.92 15.84 -1.08
N LEU A 137 -14.70 16.04 -1.60
CA LEU A 137 -14.17 17.37 -1.97
C LEU A 137 -14.44 17.78 -3.42
N ALA A 138 -15.01 16.92 -4.27
CA ALA A 138 -15.41 17.31 -5.62
C ALA A 138 -16.62 18.26 -5.54
N PRO A 139 -16.45 19.58 -5.81
CA PRO A 139 -17.53 20.54 -5.67
C PRO A 139 -18.64 20.19 -6.66
N LYS A 140 -19.83 19.94 -6.13
CA LYS A 140 -21.05 19.74 -6.91
C LYS A 140 -21.30 21.03 -7.69
N ARG A 141 -21.02 20.99 -9.00
CA ARG A 141 -21.25 22.09 -9.95
C ARG A 141 -22.70 22.54 -9.94
#